data_AF-K1TMA6-F1
#
_entry.id   AF-K1TMA6-F1
#
_cell.length_a   1.000
_cell.length_b   1.000
_cell.length_c   1.000
_cell.angle_alpha   90.00
_cell.angle_beta   90.00
_cell.angle_gamma   90.00
#
_symmetry.space_group_name_H-M   'P 1'
#
loop_
_entity.id
_entity.type
_entity.pdbx_description
1 polymer ?
#
loop_
_entity_poly.entity_id
_entity_poly.type
_entity_poly.pdbx_seq_one_letter_code
_entity_poly.pdbx_strand_id
1 'polypeptide(L)'
;MNNKGNLTDERPPLLPVIIGTGFGSGFWPWGPGTAGSVLATLIWAALAYGLGITGESLQSITFFLVIVSTILGTWATAQLQPYWGEDPSRVVIDEMA
;
A
#
# COMPACT_ATOMS: atom_id res chain seq x y z
N MET A 1 -23.73 0.76 -8.04
CA MET A 1 -22.85 1.08 -6.90
C MET A 1 -23.44 0.42 -5.68
N ASN A 2 -22.67 -0.38 -4.95
CA ASN A 2 -23.15 -1.04 -3.74
C ASN A 2 -23.09 -0.11 -2.52
N ASN A 3 -23.70 -0.51 -1.40
CA ASN A 3 -23.74 0.28 -0.15
C ASN A 3 -22.35 0.52 0.50
N LYS A 4 -21.26 0.04 -0.11
CA LYS A 4 -19.87 0.17 0.32
C LYS A 4 -19.02 0.98 -0.66
N GLY A 5 -19.65 1.62 -1.65
CA GLY A 5 -18.97 2.45 -2.66
C GLY A 5 -18.22 1.65 -3.74
N ASN A 6 -18.46 0.34 -3.89
CA ASN A 6 -17.84 -0.46 -4.95
C ASN A 6 -18.65 -0.38 -6.25
N LEU A 7 -17.97 -0.60 -7.38
CA LEU A 7 -18.59 -0.75 -8.71
C LEU A 7 -19.37 -2.06 -8.82
N THR A 8 -18.83 -3.15 -8.26
CA THR A 8 -19.42 -4.49 -8.30
C THR A 8 -19.56 -5.10 -6.90
N ASP A 9 -20.41 -6.12 -6.77
CA ASP A 9 -20.52 -6.93 -5.55
C ASP A 9 -19.56 -8.13 -5.53
N GLU A 10 -18.79 -8.30 -6.61
CA GLU A 10 -17.73 -9.31 -6.68
C GLU A 10 -16.59 -8.94 -5.74
N ARG A 11 -15.95 -9.97 -5.18
CA ARG A 11 -14.81 -9.77 -4.28
C ARG A 11 -13.54 -9.60 -5.13
N PRO A 12 -12.77 -8.52 -4.91
CA PRO A 12 -11.49 -8.36 -5.57
C PRO A 12 -10.51 -9.47 -5.14
N PRO A 13 -9.53 -9.81 -5.99
CA PRO A 13 -8.47 -10.74 -5.64
C PRO A 13 -7.66 -10.26 -4.42
N LEU A 14 -7.35 -11.17 -3.50
CA LEU A 14 -6.74 -10.85 -2.20
C LEU A 14 -5.37 -10.19 -2.32
N LEU A 15 -4.52 -10.65 -3.24
CA LEU A 15 -3.15 -10.16 -3.36
C LEU A 15 -3.09 -8.69 -3.79
N PRO A 16 -3.82 -8.24 -4.84
CA PRO A 16 -3.97 -6.83 -5.15
C PRO A 16 -4.55 -6.00 -3.99
N VAL A 17 -5.51 -6.55 -3.22
CA VAL A 17 -6.03 -5.86 -2.04
C VAL A 17 -4.92 -5.59 -1.02
N ILE A 18 -4.13 -6.61 -0.67
CA ILE A 18 -3.06 -6.47 0.32
C ILE A 18 -2.03 -5.43 -0.15
N ILE A 19 -1.63 -5.49 -1.43
CA ILE A 19 -0.64 -4.57 -1.99
C ILE A 19 -1.21 -3.16 -2.09
N GLY A 20 -2.34 -2.98 -2.79
CA GLY A 20 -2.92 -1.67 -3.06
C GLY A 20 -3.30 -0.93 -1.78
N THR A 21 -3.82 -1.64 -0.77
CA THR A 21 -4.19 -1.04 0.53
C THR A 21 -3.02 -0.86 1.48
N GLY A 22 -1.78 -1.13 1.06
CA GLY A 22 -0.63 -0.93 1.92
C GLY A 22 -0.69 -1.83 3.18
N PHE A 23 -0.89 -3.14 2.98
CA PHE A 23 -1.09 -4.13 4.04
C PHE A 23 -2.34 -3.90 4.89
N GLY A 24 -3.40 -3.34 4.29
CA GLY A 24 -4.68 -3.12 4.96
C GLY A 24 -4.79 -1.78 5.70
N SER A 25 -3.73 -0.96 5.72
CA SER A 25 -3.75 0.40 6.27
C SER A 25 -4.76 1.30 5.54
N GLY A 26 -4.98 1.04 4.24
CA GLY A 26 -5.98 1.71 3.41
C GLY A 26 -7.44 1.49 3.84
N PHE A 27 -7.71 0.54 4.74
CA PHE A 27 -9.04 0.37 5.34
C PHE A 27 -9.26 1.21 6.59
N TRP A 28 -8.27 2.01 7.00
CA TRP A 28 -8.39 2.88 8.14
C TRP A 28 -9.45 3.98 7.89
N PRO A 29 -10.41 4.19 8.81
CA PRO A 29 -11.56 5.05 8.55
C PRO A 29 -11.23 6.55 8.52
N TRP A 30 -10.12 7.00 9.10
CA TRP A 30 -9.77 8.42 9.22
C TRP A 30 -8.38 8.71 8.64
N GLY A 31 -8.33 9.09 7.36
CA GLY A 31 -7.08 9.31 6.64
C GLY A 31 -6.35 8.00 6.33
N PRO A 32 -6.87 7.19 5.38
CA PRO A 32 -6.22 5.96 4.92
C PRO A 32 -4.75 6.17 4.55
N GLY A 33 -4.43 7.24 3.82
CA GLY A 33 -3.07 7.58 3.42
C GLY A 33 -2.16 7.82 4.63
N THR A 34 -2.64 8.56 5.65
CA THR A 34 -1.89 8.77 6.89
C THR A 34 -1.60 7.46 7.61
N ALA A 35 -2.58 6.55 7.69
CA ALA A 35 -2.36 5.22 8.27
C ALA A 35 -1.30 4.43 7.48
N GLY A 36 -1.32 4.55 6.14
CA GLY A 36 -0.30 4.00 5.25
C GLY A 36 1.10 4.53 5.54
N SER A 37 1.29 5.85 5.56
CA SER A 37 2.60 6.46 5.81
C SER A 37 3.13 6.17 7.22
N VAL A 38 2.25 6.13 8.23
CA VAL A 38 2.64 5.73 9.59
C VAL A 38 3.13 4.29 9.61
N LEU A 39 2.41 3.37 8.97
CA LEU A 39 2.83 1.97 8.87
C LEU A 39 4.16 1.83 8.12
N ALA A 40 4.34 2.54 7.00
CA ALA A 40 5.60 2.55 6.25
C ALA A 40 6.77 3.05 7.10
N THR A 41 6.55 4.13 7.86
CA THR A 41 7.54 4.68 8.81
C THR A 41 7.91 3.68 9.89
N LEU A 42 6.93 2.95 10.45
CA LEU A 42 7.18 1.91 11.45
C LEU A 42 7.97 0.73 10.89
N ILE A 43 7.66 0.28 9.67
CA ILE A 43 8.42 -0.77 8.98
C ILE A 43 9.85 -0.31 8.74
N TRP A 44 10.04 0.90 8.20
CA TRP A 44 11.37 1.46 7.96
C TRP A 44 12.17 1.62 9.25
N ALA A 45 11.56 2.12 10.32
CA ALA A 45 12.20 2.25 11.64
C ALA A 45 12.60 0.89 12.22
N ALA A 46 11.76 -0.15 12.05
CA ALA A 46 12.10 -1.51 12.46
C ALA A 46 13.31 -2.06 11.67
N LEU A 47 13.39 -1.78 10.37
CA LEU A 47 14.57 -2.13 9.55
C LEU A 47 15.82 -1.36 10.01
N ALA A 48 15.69 -0.07 10.27
CA ALA A 48 16.80 0.81 10.64
C ALA A 48 17.38 0.48 12.02
N TYR A 49 16.52 0.25 13.02
CA TYR A 49 16.93 0.12 14.42
C TYR A 49 16.86 -1.32 14.97
N GLY A 50 16.04 -2.19 14.37
CA GLY A 50 15.80 -3.54 14.89
C GLY A 50 16.76 -4.61 14.36
N LEU A 51 17.36 -4.40 13.17
CA LEU A 51 18.13 -5.43 12.46
C LEU A 51 19.63 -5.12 12.34
N GLY A 52 20.11 -4.01 12.92
CA GLY A 52 21.52 -3.61 12.84
C GLY A 52 22.01 -3.34 11.42
N ILE A 53 21.10 -2.95 10.51
CA ILE A 53 21.41 -2.68 9.10
C ILE A 53 22.25 -1.41 9.00
N THR A 54 23.34 -1.45 8.22
CA THR A 54 24.17 -0.27 7.96
C THR A 54 23.41 0.77 7.14
N GLY A 55 23.78 2.06 7.26
CA GLY A 55 23.12 3.14 6.51
C GLY A 55 23.09 2.91 4.99
N GLU A 56 24.19 2.42 4.40
CA GLU A 56 24.27 2.13 2.96
C GLU A 56 23.34 0.98 2.54
N SER A 57 23.26 -0.07 3.37
CA SER A 57 22.35 -1.19 3.13
C SER A 57 20.90 -0.76 3.27
N LEU A 58 20.57 0.06 4.27
CA LEU A 58 19.23 0.59 4.48
C LEU A 58 18.79 1.48 3.31
N GLN A 59 19.68 2.34 2.81
CA GLN A 59 19.43 3.16 1.62
C GLN A 59 19.18 2.29 0.39
N SER A 60 20.01 1.27 0.15
CA SER A 60 19.85 0.35 -0.97
C SER A 60 18.51 -0.40 -0.90
N ILE A 61 18.16 -0.93 0.27
CA ILE A 61 16.88 -1.61 0.52
C ILE A 61 15.72 -0.65 0.26
N THR A 62 15.76 0.56 0.81
CA THR A 62 14.71 1.57 0.62
C THR A 62 14.54 1.90 -0.86
N PHE A 63 15.64 2.10 -1.59
CA PHE A 63 15.61 2.36 -3.03
C PHE A 63 14.95 1.22 -3.83
N PHE A 64 15.29 -0.05 -3.53
CA PHE A 64 14.64 -1.18 -4.18
C PHE A 64 13.16 -1.31 -3.78
N LEU A 65 12.82 -1.03 -2.53
CA LEU A 65 11.44 -1.04 -2.06
C LEU A 65 10.57 -0.02 -2.79
N VAL A 66 11.07 1.21 -3.02
CA VAL A 66 10.39 2.24 -3.84
C VAL A 66 10.08 1.74 -5.25
N ILE A 67 11.07 1.12 -5.91
CA ILE A 67 10.89 0.60 -7.28
C ILE A 67 9.85 -0.52 -7.29
N VAL A 68 9.97 -1.47 -6.37
CA VAL A 68 9.07 -2.62 -6.28
C VAL A 68 7.65 -2.17 -5.90
N SER A 69 7.50 -1.26 -4.95
CA SER A 69 6.20 -0.72 -4.53
C SER A 69 5.53 0.04 -5.67
N THR A 70 6.28 0.81 -6.46
CA THR A 70 5.75 1.50 -7.64
C THR A 70 5.20 0.53 -8.68
N ILE A 71 5.97 -0.52 -9.03
CA ILE A 71 5.56 -1.51 -10.03
C ILE A 71 4.36 -2.32 -9.53
N LEU A 72 4.46 -2.87 -8.32
CA LEU A 72 3.39 -3.68 -7.74
C LEU A 72 2.15 -2.86 -7.42
N GLY A 73 2.32 -1.62 -6.97
CA GLY A 73 1.24 -0.68 -6.69
C GLY A 73 0.47 -0.35 -7.97
N THR A 74 1.17 0.01 -9.05
CA THR A 74 0.53 0.26 -10.36
C THR A 74 -0.25 -0.96 -10.84
N TRP A 75 0.34 -2.15 -10.75
CA TRP A 75 -0.33 -3.41 -11.11
C TRP A 75 -1.55 -3.69 -10.23
N ALA A 76 -1.43 -3.52 -8.90
CA ALA A 76 -2.51 -3.76 -7.96
C ALA A 76 -3.68 -2.79 -8.19
N THR A 77 -3.40 -1.51 -8.40
CA THR A 77 -4.42 -0.49 -8.73
C THR A 77 -5.17 -0.86 -10.00
N ALA A 78 -4.47 -1.28 -11.06
CA ALA A 78 -5.10 -1.72 -12.30
C ALA A 78 -6.03 -2.94 -12.10
N GLN A 79 -5.66 -3.88 -11.22
CA GLN A 79 -6.49 -5.04 -10.89
C GLN A 79 -7.71 -4.67 -10.01
N LEU A 80 -7.60 -3.62 -9.20
CA LEU A 80 -8.64 -3.20 -8.25
C LEU A 80 -9.65 -2.22 -8.86
N GLN A 81 -9.26 -1.46 -9.89
CA GLN A 81 -10.10 -0.47 -10.56
C GLN A 81 -11.48 -1.02 -10.99
N PRO A 82 -11.62 -2.24 -11.57
CA PRO A 82 -12.94 -2.78 -11.93
C PRO A 82 -13.88 -3.00 -10.75
N TYR A 83 -13.34 -3.16 -9.54
CA TYR A 83 -14.11 -3.42 -8.31
C TYR A 83 -14.41 -2.13 -7.54
N TRP A 84 -13.43 -1.22 -7.46
CA TRP A 84 -13.47 -0.08 -6.53
C TRP A 84 -13.67 1.28 -7.20
N GLY A 85 -13.62 1.34 -8.53
CA GLY A 85 -13.71 2.61 -9.25
C GLY A 85 -12.35 3.20 -9.57
N GLU A 86 -12.37 4.34 -10.25
CA GLU A 86 -11.17 5.14 -10.47
C GLU A 86 -10.74 5.80 -9.16
N ASP A 87 -9.44 5.71 -8.88
CA ASP A 87 -8.77 6.31 -7.72
C ASP A 87 -9.46 6.09 -6.36
N PRO A 88 -9.59 4.83 -5.91
CA PRO A 88 -10.26 4.55 -4.67
C PRO A 88 -9.38 4.95 -3.47
N SER A 89 -9.92 5.75 -2.55
CA SER A 89 -9.22 6.26 -1.35
C SER A 89 -8.61 5.21 -0.41
N ARG A 90 -8.94 3.93 -0.62
CA ARG A 90 -8.38 2.78 0.11
C ARG A 90 -7.09 2.24 -0.51
N VAL A 91 -6.73 2.67 -1.71
CA VAL A 91 -5.41 2.40 -2.31
C VAL A 91 -4.47 3.47 -1.79
N VAL A 92 -3.44 3.04 -1.06
CA VAL A 92 -2.52 3.92 -0.31
C VAL A 92 -1.06 3.48 -0.44
N ILE A 93 -0.78 2.55 -1.35
CA ILE A 93 0.57 2.01 -1.56
C ILE A 93 1.57 3.06 -2.06
N ASP A 94 1.06 4.10 -2.72
CA ASP A 94 1.78 5.30 -3.12
C ASP A 94 2.20 6.18 -1.95
N GLU A 95 1.44 6.18 -0.85
CA GLU A 95 1.76 6.89 0.41
C GLU A 95 2.79 6.13 1.29
N MET A 96 3.20 4.94 0.84
CA MET A 96 4.13 4.04 1.56
C MET A 96 5.51 3.91 0.90
N ALA A 97 5.71 4.49 -0.28
CA ALA A 97 6.92 4.32 -1.08
C ALA A 97 8.07 5.23 -0.61
#